data_AF-A0A2V5Z3X7-F1
#
_entry.id   AF-A0A2V5Z3X7-F1
#
_cell.length_a   1.000
_cell.length_b   1.000
_cell.length_c   1.000
_cell.angle_alpha   90.00
_cell.angle_beta   90.00
_cell.angle_gamma   90.00
#
_symmetry.space_group_name_H-M   'P 1'
#
loop_
_entity.id
_entity.type
_entity.pdbx_description
1 polymer ?
#
loop_
_entity_poly.entity_id
_entity_poly.type
_entity_poly.pdbx_seq_one_letter_code
_entity_poly.pdbx_strand_id
1 'polypeptide(L)' 'MKFLLARQAAVLAAVALLPAAGEAIYFRNNISWRSAIAPSEMVTVDQARAWGDTAIWVDARPDDEFARDHVPGALSLN' A
#
# COMPACT_ATOMS: atom_id res chain seq x y z
N MET A 1 -18.73 9.47 -36.21
CA MET A 1 -18.18 8.40 -35.34
C MET A 1 -16.82 8.74 -34.72
N LYS A 2 -15.76 9.04 -35.48
CA LYS A 2 -14.41 9.32 -34.92
C LYS A 2 -14.36 10.49 -33.91
N PHE A 3 -15.05 11.60 -34.19
CA PHE A 3 -15.16 12.73 -33.28
C PHE A 3 -15.89 12.42 -31.97
N LEU A 4 -16.86 11.48 -31.99
CA LEU A 4 -17.52 11.02 -30.76
C LEU A 4 -16.58 10.19 -29.89
N LEU A 5 -15.80 9.29 -30.51
CA LEU A 5 -14.82 8.48 -29.79
C LEU A 5 -13.72 9.33 -29.15
N ALA A 6 -13.18 10.32 -29.88
CA ALA A 6 -12.18 11.23 -29.34
C ALA A 6 -12.71 12.03 -28.14
N ARG A 7 -13.95 12.54 -28.24
CA ARG A 7 -14.61 13.26 -27.15
C ARG A 7 -14.87 12.35 -25.93
N GLN A 8 -15.34 11.13 -26.15
CA GLN A 8 -15.57 10.15 -25.07
C GLN A 8 -14.27 9.78 -24.36
N ALA A 9 -13.20 9.51 -25.12
CA ALA A 9 -11.88 9.25 -24.56
C ALA A 9 -11.37 10.45 -23.73
N ALA A 10 -11.54 11.68 -24.23
CA ALA A 10 -11.15 12.88 -23.50
C ALA A 10 -11.95 13.07 -22.20
N VAL A 11 -13.26 12.83 -22.22
CA VAL A 11 -14.10 12.89 -21.01
C VAL A 11 -13.70 11.82 -20.00
N LEU A 12 -13.48 10.58 -20.45
CA LEU A 12 -13.03 9.50 -19.57
C LEU A 12 -11.66 9.79 -18.95
N ALA A 13 -10.72 10.30 -19.74
CA ALA A 13 -9.42 10.72 -19.24
C ALA A 13 -9.55 11.84 -18.20
N ALA A 14 -10.35 12.86 -18.47
CA ALA A 14 -10.58 13.95 -17.51
C ALA A 14 -11.22 13.44 -16.20
N VAL A 15 -12.21 12.55 -16.28
CA VAL A 15 -12.85 11.96 -15.11
C VAL A 15 -11.88 11.09 -14.32
N ALA A 16 -11.04 10.30 -14.97
CA ALA A 16 -10.04 9.46 -14.30
C ALA A 16 -8.90 10.28 -13.68
N LEU A 17 -8.53 11.41 -14.28
CA LEU A 17 -7.48 12.29 -13.77
C LEU A 17 -7.87 13.00 -12.48
N LEU A 18 -9.16 13.28 -12.25
CA LEU A 18 -9.61 13.97 -11.04
C LEU A 18 -9.27 13.21 -9.73
N PRO A 19 -9.68 11.94 -9.53
CA PRO A 19 -9.30 11.19 -8.34
C PRO A 19 -7.78 10.94 -8.29
N ALA A 20 -7.14 10.64 -9.42
CA ALA A 20 -5.69 10.41 -9.48
C ALA A 20 -4.89 11.65 -9.03
N ALA A 21 -5.28 12.84 -9.48
CA ALA A 21 -4.66 14.09 -9.06
C ALA A 21 -4.92 14.39 -7.58
N GLY A 22 -6.15 14.11 -7.11
CA GLY A 22 -6.52 14.26 -5.70
C GLY A 22 -5.65 13.38 -4.79
N GLU A 23 -5.53 12.10 -5.10
CA GLU A 23 -4.68 11.15 -4.37
C GLU A 23 -3.20 11.54 -4.44
N ALA A 24 -2.71 11.92 -5.64
CA ALA A 24 -1.34 12.35 -5.81
C ALA A 24 -1.00 13.60 -4.97
N ILE A 25 -1.93 14.55 -4.81
CA ILE A 25 -1.73 15.74 -3.98
C ILE A 25 -1.83 15.37 -2.50
N TYR A 26 -2.86 14.61 -2.11
CA TYR A 26 -3.11 14.22 -0.72
C TYR A 26 -1.98 13.36 -0.15
N PHE A 27 -1.61 12.29 -0.84
CA PHE A 27 -0.59 11.35 -0.35
C PHE A 27 0.84 11.83 -0.52
N ARG A 28 1.11 12.80 -1.41
CA ARG A 28 2.46 13.35 -1.60
C ARG A 28 3.09 13.84 -0.29
N ASN A 29 2.29 14.42 0.60
CA ASN A 29 2.78 14.94 1.88
C ASN A 29 2.35 14.08 3.08
N ASN A 30 1.38 13.20 2.93
CA ASN A 30 0.87 12.35 4.01
C ASN A 30 1.60 11.01 4.12
N ILE A 31 2.32 10.57 3.09
CA ILE A 31 3.12 9.36 3.14
C ILE A 31 4.59 9.72 3.17
N SER A 32 5.24 9.32 4.26
CA SER A 32 6.67 9.51 4.48
C SER A 32 7.50 8.49 3.69
N TRP A 33 7.46 8.58 2.36
CA TRP A 33 8.17 7.65 1.47
C TRP A 33 9.70 7.61 1.66
N ARG A 34 10.28 8.63 2.31
CA ARG A 34 11.73 8.79 2.50
C ARG A 34 12.16 8.97 3.95
N SER A 35 11.21 9.08 4.88
CA SER A 35 11.55 9.28 6.30
C SER A 35 11.87 7.93 6.92
N ALA A 36 12.78 7.93 7.89
CA ALA A 36 12.93 6.77 8.76
C ALA A 36 11.60 6.50 9.47
N ILE A 37 11.24 5.22 9.59
CA ILE A 37 10.08 4.79 10.39
C ILE A 37 10.28 5.31 11.81
N ALA A 38 9.27 5.97 12.37
CA ALA A 38 9.39 6.53 13.70
C ALA A 38 9.63 5.39 14.72
N PRO A 39 10.44 5.58 15.78
CA PRO A 39 10.63 4.54 16.79
C PRO A 39 9.32 4.04 17.42
N SER A 40 8.28 4.87 17.45
CA SER A 40 6.93 4.52 17.91
C SER A 40 6.16 3.58 16.98
N GLU A 41 6.58 3.48 15.71
CA GLU A 41 5.99 2.59 14.69
C GLU A 41 6.81 1.31 14.51
N MET A 42 7.93 1.19 15.22
CA MET A 42 8.73 -0.02 15.28
C MET A 42 8.49 -0.76 16.59
N VAL A 43 8.66 -2.07 16.55
CA VAL A 43 8.59 -2.92 17.74
C VAL A 43 9.80 -3.82 17.82
N THR A 44 10.23 -4.13 19.04
CA THR A 44 11.28 -5.12 19.25
C THR A 44 10.75 -6.53 19.03
N VAL A 45 11.65 -7.48 18.76
CA VAL A 45 11.29 -8.89 18.64
C VAL A 45 10.59 -9.40 19.90
N ASP A 46 11.04 -8.98 21.08
CA ASP A 46 10.44 -9.41 22.35
C ASP A 46 9.03 -8.85 22.54
N GLN A 47 8.78 -7.60 22.17
CA GLN A 47 7.44 -7.02 22.16
C GLN A 47 6.51 -7.76 21.19
N ALA A 48 7.01 -8.05 19.98
CA ALA A 48 6.23 -8.73 18.96
C ALA A 48 5.89 -10.18 19.36
N ARG A 49 6.82 -10.89 20.00
CA ARG A 49 6.59 -12.23 20.57
C ARG A 49 5.55 -12.20 21.69
N ALA A 50 5.49 -11.15 22.49
CA ALA A 50 4.55 -11.01 23.60
C ALA A 50 3.08 -10.82 23.15
N TRP A 51 2.85 -10.43 21.89
CA TRP A 51 1.49 -10.27 21.37
C TRP A 51 0.76 -11.59 21.11
N GLY A 52 1.49 -12.68 20.84
CA GLY A 52 0.88 -13.97 20.52
C GLY A 52 -0.21 -13.83 19.44
N ASP A 53 -1.40 -14.37 19.74
CA ASP A 53 -2.55 -14.41 18.81
C ASP A 53 -3.35 -13.08 18.76
N THR A 54 -2.91 -12.04 19.47
CA THR A 54 -3.61 -10.73 19.49
C THR A 54 -3.21 -9.81 18.33
N ALA A 55 -2.18 -10.20 17.55
CA ALA A 55 -1.70 -9.44 16.41
C ALA A 55 -2.11 -10.10 15.08
N ILE A 56 -2.41 -9.27 14.09
CA ILE A 56 -2.50 -9.71 12.70
C ILE A 56 -1.15 -9.44 12.05
N TRP A 57 -0.53 -10.50 11.54
CA TRP A 57 0.72 -10.40 10.81
C TRP A 57 0.45 -10.18 9.33
N VAL A 58 1.08 -9.16 8.75
CA VAL A 58 1.00 -8.86 7.31
C VAL A 58 2.42 -8.77 6.79
N ASP A 59 2.75 -9.57 5.76
CA ASP A 59 4.07 -9.60 5.14
C ASP A 59 4.01 -8.93 3.77
N ALA A 60 4.84 -7.89 3.60
CA ALA A 60 4.93 -7.11 2.37
C ALA A 60 6.13 -7.50 1.49
N ARG A 61 6.81 -8.61 1.80
CA ARG A 61 7.88 -9.16 0.95
C ARG A 61 7.29 -9.87 -0.29
N PRO A 62 8.08 -10.08 -1.35
CA PRO A 62 7.65 -10.82 -2.54
C PRO A 62 7.12 -12.23 -2.24
N ASP A 63 6.20 -12.73 -3.08
CA ASP A 63 5.51 -14.01 -2.90
C ASP A 63 6.47 -15.19 -2.74
N ASP A 64 7.60 -15.20 -3.45
CA ASP A 64 8.60 -16.27 -3.36
C ASP A 64 9.35 -16.25 -2.03
N GLU A 65 9.54 -15.07 -1.42
CA GLU A 65 10.10 -14.96 -0.08
C GLU A 65 9.10 -15.42 0.98
N PHE A 66 7.86 -14.96 0.87
CA PHE A 66 6.77 -15.36 1.77
C PHE A 66 6.53 -16.87 1.73
N ALA A 67 6.48 -17.47 0.54
CA ALA A 67 6.27 -18.91 0.37
C ALA A 67 7.41 -19.76 0.95
N ARG A 68 8.64 -19.22 1.00
CA ARG A 68 9.79 -19.91 1.62
C ARG A 68 9.70 -19.93 3.13
N ASP A 69 9.42 -18.78 3.75
CA ASP A 69 9.30 -18.65 5.20
C ASP A 69 8.60 -17.35 5.59
N HIS A 70 7.79 -17.40 6.64
CA HIS A 70 7.07 -16.26 7.20
C HIS A 70 6.63 -16.54 8.64
N VAL A 71 6.22 -15.49 9.36
CA VAL A 71 5.64 -15.63 10.70
C VAL A 71 4.35 -16.47 10.59
N PRO A 72 4.18 -17.54 11.40
CA PRO A 72 2.99 -18.38 11.32
C PRO A 72 1.69 -17.57 11.42
N GLY A 73 0.78 -17.79 10.47
CA GLY A 73 -0.51 -17.08 10.41
C GLY A 73 -0.46 -15.70 9.74
N ALA A 74 0.69 -15.27 9.21
CA ALA A 74 0.80 -14.04 8.44
C ALA A 74 0.00 -14.09 7.12
N LEU A 75 -0.49 -12.93 6.70
CA LEU A 75 -1.15 -12.69 5.42
C LEU A 75 -0.15 -12.10 4.43
N SER A 76 -0.11 -12.61 3.20
CA SER A 76 0.63 -11.95 2.10
C SER A 76 -0.11 -10.68 1.69
N LEU A 77 0.63 -9.57 1.57
CA LEU A 77 0.10 -8.32 1.00
C LEU A 77 0.31 -8.22 -0.52
N ASN A 78 1.31 -8.92 -1.04
CA ASN A 78 1.60 -8.97 -2.47
C ASN A 78 0.87 -10.13 -3.15
#